data_AF-A0A7W4E773-F1
#
_entry.id   AF-A0A7W4E773-F1
#
_cell.length_a   1.000
_cell.length_b   1.000
_cell.length_c   1.000
_cell.angle_alpha   90.00
_cell.angle_beta   90.00
_cell.angle_gamma   90.00
#
_symmetry.space_group_name_H-M   'P 1'
#
loop_
_entity.id
_entity.type
_entity.pdbx_description
1 polymer ?
#
loop_
_entity_poly.entity_id
_entity_poly.type
_entity_poly.pdbx_seq_one_letter_code
_entity_poly.pdbx_strand_id
1 'polypeptide(L)'
;MKNFRTKKAFTIVETLLVLSISGLMLITMLVGWNINIEKQRYNDSVNTFKSDIQSVFSDVENQTNEKGESKVKCDTSGRNISISKDSNGKPTGSSNCVILGKFIYFYNGKVIPGNENALLGLDSFRIYDVIGKDIDITKDCHQEDDKGNKTGALGPCVNSIQALRDTNFVLDTGKNKINGPKTIELQWRGRYKNVTDNREKDNGRRKFGNGMNLRSDSGANFILNTVTGVFILRSPLDNSIVTLATSAMIDHGADSNDENIAEFREMNISNDKVVTNKKTVDICIRPSGDGVQWYASSFNFFGDRNKVVKIGPSSAAVEIAPLDGPNGSSCGGDREGDARFGDVIIDGKNL
;
A
#
# COMPACT_ATOMS: atom_id res chain seq x y z
N MET A 1 -25.39 84.85 10.60
CA MET A 1 -26.18 83.86 9.84
C MET A 1 -25.27 82.69 9.49
N LYS A 2 -25.67 81.45 9.83
CA LYS A 2 -24.82 80.24 9.72
C LYS A 2 -24.73 79.77 8.27
N ASN A 3 -23.51 79.57 7.77
CA ASN A 3 -23.21 78.95 6.47
C ASN A 3 -23.54 77.45 6.52
N PHE A 4 -24.54 77.01 5.75
CA PHE A 4 -24.82 75.58 5.55
C PHE A 4 -23.88 75.03 4.46
N ARG A 5 -22.86 74.28 4.87
CA ARG A 5 -22.09 73.40 3.98
C ARG A 5 -23.02 72.32 3.42
N THR A 6 -23.29 72.35 2.12
CA THR A 6 -23.91 71.23 1.41
C THR A 6 -22.97 70.02 1.48
N LYS A 7 -23.38 68.99 2.25
CA LYS A 7 -22.70 67.70 2.26
C LYS A 7 -22.95 67.04 0.89
N LYS A 8 -21.88 66.71 0.16
CA LYS A 8 -21.98 65.91 -1.08
C LYS A 8 -22.59 64.56 -0.70
N ALA A 9 -23.82 64.30 -1.12
CA ALA A 9 -24.47 63.00 -0.99
C ALA A 9 -24.03 62.12 -2.17
N PHE A 10 -23.71 60.85 -1.88
CA PHE A 10 -23.37 59.86 -2.90
C PHE A 10 -24.57 59.58 -3.80
N THR A 11 -24.33 59.45 -5.10
CA THR A 11 -25.39 59.12 -6.06
C THR A 11 -25.73 57.64 -6.01
N ILE A 12 -26.98 57.28 -6.34
CA ILE A 12 -27.43 55.87 -6.40
C ILE A 12 -26.57 55.05 -7.36
N VAL A 13 -26.07 55.67 -8.44
CA VAL A 13 -25.17 55.00 -9.39
C VAL A 13 -23.82 54.66 -8.75
N GLU A 14 -23.27 55.56 -7.94
CA GLU A 14 -21.99 55.35 -7.25
C GLU A 14 -22.09 54.26 -6.18
N THR A 15 -23.19 54.22 -5.42
CA THR A 15 -23.40 53.15 -4.44
C THR A 15 -23.62 51.79 -5.09
N LEU A 16 -24.35 51.72 -6.20
CA LEU A 16 -24.53 50.47 -6.98
C LEU A 16 -23.21 49.98 -7.59
N LEU A 17 -22.36 50.90 -8.06
CA LEU A 17 -21.05 50.57 -8.63
C LEU A 17 -20.11 50.02 -7.55
N VAL A 18 -20.05 50.64 -6.37
CA VAL A 18 -19.26 50.13 -5.22
C VAL A 18 -19.77 48.77 -4.76
N LEU A 19 -21.09 48.58 -4.68
CA LEU A 19 -21.69 47.31 -4.27
C LEU A 19 -21.37 46.18 -5.26
N SER A 20 -21.42 46.48 -6.57
CA SER A 20 -21.12 45.51 -7.63
C SER A 20 -19.65 45.10 -7.61
N ILE A 21 -18.73 46.06 -7.46
CA ILE A 21 -17.29 45.78 -7.35
C ILE A 21 -16.99 44.97 -6.09
N SER A 22 -17.57 45.36 -4.95
CA SER A 22 -17.37 44.64 -3.68
C SER A 22 -17.90 43.22 -3.75
N GLY A 23 -19.07 43.01 -4.36
CA GLY A 23 -19.67 41.70 -4.58
C GLY A 23 -18.81 40.81 -5.49
N LEU A 24 -18.28 41.37 -6.59
CA LEU A 24 -17.39 40.64 -7.49
C LEU A 24 -16.08 40.24 -6.79
N MET A 25 -15.48 41.14 -6.01
CA MET A 25 -14.28 40.83 -5.21
C MET A 25 -14.56 39.68 -4.23
N LEU A 26 -15.69 39.70 -3.53
CA LEU A 26 -16.10 38.65 -2.59
C LEU A 26 -16.25 37.29 -3.28
N ILE A 27 -16.90 37.25 -4.45
CA ILE A 27 -17.06 36.01 -5.24
C ILE A 27 -15.69 35.47 -5.68
N THR A 28 -14.80 36.34 -6.20
CA THR A 28 -13.46 35.90 -6.62
C THR A 28 -12.63 35.36 -5.45
N MET A 29 -12.75 35.98 -4.26
CA MET A 29 -12.06 35.52 -3.05
C MET A 29 -12.58 34.15 -2.59
N LEU A 30 -13.90 33.94 -2.59
CA LEU A 30 -14.51 32.67 -2.22
C LEU A 30 -14.13 31.52 -3.16
N VAL A 31 -14.08 31.79 -4.47
CA VAL A 31 -13.65 30.79 -5.46
C VAL A 31 -12.15 30.48 -5.30
N GLY A 32 -11.31 31.50 -5.13
CA GLY A 32 -9.86 31.32 -4.93
C GLY A 32 -9.51 30.56 -3.65
N TRP A 33 -10.28 30.75 -2.58
CA TRP A 33 -10.03 30.09 -1.30
C TRP A 33 -10.33 28.58 -1.35
N ASN A 34 -11.41 28.18 -2.04
CA ASN A 34 -11.76 26.77 -2.18
C ASN A 34 -10.67 25.95 -2.89
N ILE A 35 -10.05 26.49 -3.94
CA ILE A 35 -8.97 25.80 -4.68
C ILE A 35 -7.74 25.56 -3.79
N ASN A 36 -7.37 26.56 -2.99
CA ASN A 36 -6.22 26.45 -2.08
C ASN A 36 -6.47 25.45 -0.94
N ILE A 37 -7.67 25.42 -0.38
CA ILE A 37 -8.05 24.45 0.67
C ILE A 37 -7.99 23.03 0.13
N GLU A 38 -8.54 22.77 -1.05
CA GLU A 38 -8.54 21.43 -1.63
C GLU A 38 -7.14 20.94 -1.99
N LYS A 39 -6.27 21.84 -2.48
CA LYS A 39 -4.85 21.52 -2.70
C LYS A 39 -4.11 21.20 -1.40
N GLN A 40 -4.43 21.91 -0.32
CA GLN A 40 -3.87 21.64 1.00
C GLN A 40 -4.34 20.27 1.51
N ARG A 41 -5.65 19.98 1.47
CA ARG A 41 -6.23 18.67 1.83
C ARG A 41 -5.61 17.53 1.04
N TYR A 42 -5.38 17.73 -0.25
CA TYR A 42 -4.67 16.77 -1.08
C TYR A 42 -3.24 16.51 -0.60
N ASN A 43 -2.45 17.57 -0.40
CA ASN A 43 -1.09 17.42 0.11
C ASN A 43 -1.06 16.75 1.49
N ASP A 44 -2.01 17.09 2.36
CA ASP A 44 -2.16 16.47 3.67
C ASP A 44 -2.49 14.99 3.54
N SER A 45 -3.40 14.60 2.64
CA SER A 45 -3.72 13.19 2.34
C SER A 45 -2.48 12.41 1.87
N VAL A 46 -1.69 12.99 0.96
CA VAL A 46 -0.43 12.38 0.48
C VAL A 46 0.60 12.24 1.61
N ASN A 47 0.74 13.27 2.44
CA ASN A 47 1.67 13.27 3.56
C ASN A 47 1.23 12.28 4.65
N THR A 48 -0.06 12.20 4.95
CA THR A 48 -0.61 11.21 5.89
C THR A 48 -0.41 9.80 5.37
N PHE A 49 -0.70 9.53 4.09
CA PHE A 49 -0.43 8.21 3.51
C PHE A 49 1.05 7.82 3.64
N LYS A 50 1.97 8.74 3.30
CA LYS A 50 3.41 8.53 3.54
C LYS A 50 3.68 8.19 5.02
N SER A 51 3.14 8.99 5.93
CA SER A 51 3.32 8.80 7.38
C SER A 51 2.76 7.47 7.86
N ASP A 52 1.62 7.02 7.33
CA ASP A 52 1.01 5.74 7.68
C ASP A 52 1.92 4.58 7.29
N ILE A 53 2.49 4.59 6.09
CA ILE A 53 3.45 3.57 5.65
C ILE A 53 4.72 3.62 6.50
N GLN A 54 5.25 4.82 6.79
CA GLN A 54 6.41 4.98 7.68
C GLN A 54 6.14 4.46 9.10
N SER A 55 4.91 4.62 9.60
CA SER A 55 4.49 4.04 10.88
C SER A 55 4.54 2.52 10.84
N VAL A 56 4.13 1.88 9.73
CA VAL A 56 4.22 0.41 9.60
C VAL A 56 5.67 -0.06 9.74
N PHE A 57 6.64 0.63 9.14
CA PHE A 57 8.06 0.34 9.35
C PHE A 57 8.47 0.52 10.81
N SER A 58 8.08 1.64 11.42
CA SER A 58 8.37 1.91 12.84
C SER A 58 7.80 0.83 13.77
N ASP A 59 6.60 0.31 13.48
CA ASP A 59 5.97 -0.78 14.25
C ASP A 59 6.73 -2.10 14.10
N VAL A 60 7.34 -2.35 12.93
CA VAL A 60 8.19 -3.53 12.70
C VAL A 60 9.58 -3.36 13.33
N GLU A 61 10.10 -2.14 13.43
CA GLU A 61 11.34 -1.79 14.14
C GLU A 61 11.18 -1.83 15.66
N ASN A 62 10.02 -1.39 16.16
CA ASN A 62 9.70 -1.28 17.57
C ASN A 62 8.50 -2.18 17.88
N GLN A 63 8.66 -3.49 17.69
CA GLN A 63 7.57 -4.43 17.84
C GLN A 63 6.97 -4.39 19.24
N THR A 64 5.71 -3.98 19.30
CA THR A 64 4.85 -4.13 20.47
C THR A 64 3.93 -5.32 20.24
N ASN A 65 3.76 -6.16 21.26
CA ASN A 65 2.75 -7.19 21.23
C ASN A 65 1.44 -6.63 21.79
N GLU A 66 0.67 -5.96 20.94
CA GLU A 66 -0.64 -5.39 21.29
C GLU A 66 -1.75 -6.45 21.41
N LYS A 67 -1.43 -7.76 21.25
CA LYS A 67 -2.39 -8.85 21.41
C LYS A 67 -2.68 -9.19 22.89
N GLY A 68 -2.56 -8.18 23.77
CA GLY A 68 -2.54 -8.25 25.23
C GLY A 68 -3.57 -9.17 25.90
N GLU A 69 -3.15 -9.73 27.04
CA GLU A 69 -3.83 -10.67 27.97
C GLU A 69 -4.47 -11.94 27.37
N SER A 70 -4.56 -12.01 26.05
CA SER A 70 -5.17 -13.12 25.33
C SER A 70 -4.21 -14.31 25.37
N LYS A 71 -4.65 -15.40 25.99
CA LYS A 71 -3.97 -16.70 25.84
C LYS A 71 -4.12 -17.14 24.38
N VAL A 72 -2.99 -17.24 23.68
CA VAL A 72 -2.94 -17.65 22.27
C VAL A 72 -2.31 -19.03 22.20
N LYS A 73 -3.00 -19.95 21.55
CA LYS A 73 -2.42 -21.24 21.19
C LYS A 73 -1.65 -21.06 19.89
N CYS A 74 -0.39 -21.48 19.92
CA CYS A 74 0.52 -21.52 18.78
C CYS A 74 0.85 -23.00 18.54
N ASP A 75 0.33 -23.55 17.46
CA ASP A 75 0.66 -24.90 17.02
C ASP A 75 1.68 -24.80 15.88
N THR A 76 2.78 -25.55 16.03
CA THR A 76 3.92 -25.55 15.10
C THR A 76 4.13 -26.92 14.46
N SER A 77 3.23 -27.88 14.71
CA SER A 77 3.36 -29.27 14.26
C SER A 77 2.91 -29.51 12.81
N GLY A 78 2.29 -28.51 12.19
CA GLY A 78 1.78 -28.57 10.81
C GLY A 78 2.73 -27.98 9.76
N ARG A 79 2.31 -28.08 8.49
CA ARG A 79 2.97 -27.44 7.34
C ARG A 79 3.01 -25.91 7.44
N ASN A 80 2.01 -25.34 8.10
CA ASN A 80 1.98 -23.96 8.55
C ASN A 80 1.86 -23.94 10.06
N ILE A 81 2.26 -22.83 10.67
CA ILE A 81 1.81 -22.58 12.03
C ILE A 81 0.30 -22.34 12.05
N SER A 82 -0.35 -22.69 13.16
CA SER A 82 -1.74 -22.39 13.41
C SER A 82 -1.86 -21.56 14.68
N ILE A 83 -2.58 -20.45 14.61
CA ILE A 83 -2.79 -19.55 15.74
C ILE A 83 -4.29 -19.38 16.03
N SER A 84 -4.65 -19.55 17.30
CA SER A 84 -6.04 -19.37 17.74
C SER A 84 -6.10 -18.82 19.16
N LYS A 85 -7.19 -18.09 19.46
CA LYS A 85 -7.52 -17.68 20.83
C LYS A 85 -8.05 -18.91 21.57
N ASP A 86 -7.40 -19.30 22.66
CA ASP A 86 -7.76 -20.48 23.44
C ASP A 86 -7.48 -20.20 24.93
N SER A 87 -8.40 -20.54 25.83
CA SER A 87 -8.24 -20.39 27.28
C SER A 87 -7.12 -21.28 27.86
N ASN A 88 -6.71 -22.31 27.12
CA ASN A 88 -5.53 -23.16 27.36
C ASN A 88 -4.29 -22.71 26.58
N GLY A 89 -4.39 -21.60 25.84
CA GLY A 89 -3.26 -20.98 25.16
C GLY A 89 -2.21 -20.46 26.13
N LYS A 90 -1.05 -20.10 25.59
CA LYS A 90 0.05 -19.56 26.39
C LYS A 90 -0.06 -18.04 26.48
N PRO A 91 0.38 -17.42 27.60
CA PRO A 91 0.51 -15.97 27.66
C PRO A 91 1.56 -15.49 26.65
N THR A 92 1.45 -14.21 26.27
CA THR A 92 2.39 -13.55 25.36
C THR A 92 3.84 -13.73 25.84
N GLY A 93 4.75 -14.04 24.91
CA GLY A 93 6.18 -14.24 25.21
C GLY A 93 6.57 -15.62 25.76
N SER A 94 5.65 -16.59 25.82
CA SER A 94 5.94 -17.97 26.28
C SER A 94 5.62 -19.08 25.27
N SER A 95 5.20 -18.69 24.06
CA SER A 95 4.92 -19.58 22.92
C SER A 95 6.08 -19.60 21.93
N ASN A 96 6.07 -20.59 21.03
CA ASN A 96 7.06 -20.74 19.96
C ASN A 96 6.70 -19.94 18.69
N CYS A 97 5.84 -18.92 18.82
CA CYS A 97 5.43 -18.07 17.71
C CYS A 97 5.86 -16.63 17.99
N VAL A 98 6.42 -15.98 16.97
CA VAL A 98 6.93 -14.61 17.01
C VAL A 98 6.26 -13.76 15.94
N ILE A 99 6.09 -12.48 16.21
CA ILE A 99 5.64 -11.51 15.22
C ILE A 99 6.86 -11.18 14.35
N LEU A 100 6.80 -11.50 13.07
CA LEU A 100 7.90 -11.26 12.13
C LEU A 100 7.79 -9.89 11.47
N GLY A 101 6.59 -9.32 11.39
CA GLY A 101 6.41 -8.00 10.81
C GLY A 101 4.99 -7.78 10.34
N LYS A 102 4.84 -7.03 9.24
CA LYS A 102 3.54 -6.60 8.72
C LYS A 102 3.46 -6.76 7.21
N PHE A 103 2.27 -7.07 6.72
CA PHE A 103 1.94 -7.12 5.31
C PHE A 103 0.89 -6.05 5.00
N ILE A 104 1.25 -5.10 4.15
CA ILE A 104 0.35 -4.05 3.65
C ILE A 104 -0.30 -4.57 2.37
N TYR A 105 -1.62 -4.50 2.32
CA TYR A 105 -2.42 -5.00 1.22
C TYR A 105 -3.29 -3.89 0.64
N PHE A 106 -3.07 -3.62 -0.64
CA PHE A 106 -3.64 -2.53 -1.42
C PHE A 106 -4.73 -2.99 -2.40
N TYR A 107 -5.39 -4.11 -2.11
CA TYR A 107 -6.41 -4.68 -2.97
C TYR A 107 -7.71 -4.95 -2.21
N ASN A 108 -8.84 -4.61 -2.84
CA ASN A 108 -10.16 -4.60 -2.20
C ASN A 108 -11.21 -5.48 -2.94
N GLY A 109 -10.78 -6.62 -3.48
CA GLY A 109 -11.70 -7.71 -3.86
C GLY A 109 -12.50 -7.53 -5.16
N LYS A 110 -12.53 -6.33 -5.75
CA LYS A 110 -13.33 -6.04 -6.95
C LYS A 110 -12.42 -5.79 -8.16
N VAL A 111 -12.26 -6.83 -8.97
CA VAL A 111 -11.67 -6.76 -10.31
C VAL A 111 -12.76 -6.37 -11.31
N ILE A 112 -12.48 -5.45 -12.23
CA ILE A 112 -13.34 -5.24 -13.40
C ILE A 112 -12.91 -6.26 -14.47
N PRO A 113 -13.79 -7.17 -14.93
CA PRO A 113 -13.47 -8.08 -16.02
C PRO A 113 -13.01 -7.29 -17.27
N GLY A 114 -11.81 -7.57 -17.77
CA GLY A 114 -11.20 -6.83 -18.89
C GLY A 114 -10.41 -5.57 -18.50
N ASN A 115 -10.42 -5.16 -17.21
CA ASN A 115 -9.54 -4.13 -16.66
C ASN A 115 -9.10 -4.50 -15.24
N GLU A 116 -8.25 -5.52 -15.15
CA GLU A 116 -7.89 -6.18 -13.89
C GLU A 116 -7.02 -5.33 -12.94
N ASN A 117 -6.59 -4.15 -13.40
CA ASN A 117 -5.81 -3.19 -12.63
C ASN A 117 -6.64 -1.95 -12.21
N ALA A 118 -7.92 -1.86 -12.61
CA ALA A 118 -8.86 -0.85 -12.12
C ALA A 118 -9.58 -1.37 -10.88
N LEU A 119 -8.87 -1.33 -9.76
CA LEU A 119 -9.37 -1.79 -8.47
C LEU A 119 -10.46 -0.82 -7.97
N LEU A 120 -11.62 -1.36 -7.54
CA LEU A 120 -12.66 -0.57 -6.90
C LEU A 120 -12.41 -0.48 -5.38
N GLY A 121 -12.71 0.67 -4.76
CA GLY A 121 -12.54 0.87 -3.30
C GLY A 121 -11.09 1.12 -2.87
N LEU A 122 -10.43 2.08 -3.52
CA LEU A 122 -9.05 2.49 -3.26
C LEU A 122 -8.93 3.65 -2.26
N ASP A 123 -9.89 3.78 -1.36
CA ASP A 123 -9.93 4.77 -0.27
C ASP A 123 -9.40 4.19 1.05
N SER A 124 -9.14 2.88 1.10
CA SER A 124 -8.56 2.20 2.26
C SER A 124 -7.64 1.05 1.87
N PHE A 125 -6.70 0.73 2.76
CA PHE A 125 -5.82 -0.43 2.64
C PHE A 125 -5.76 -1.20 3.96
N ARG A 126 -5.30 -2.45 3.91
CA ARG A 126 -5.28 -3.34 5.07
C ARG A 126 -3.86 -3.67 5.49
N ILE A 127 -3.62 -3.74 6.78
CA ILE A 127 -2.35 -4.16 7.36
C ILE A 127 -2.58 -5.43 8.16
N TYR A 128 -1.87 -6.48 7.80
CA TYR A 128 -1.89 -7.78 8.46
C TYR A 128 -0.63 -7.96 9.29
N ASP A 129 -0.74 -8.48 10.51
CA ASP A 129 0.44 -8.97 11.22
C ASP A 129 0.91 -10.28 10.57
N VAL A 130 2.23 -10.42 10.44
CA VAL A 130 2.88 -11.64 9.96
C VAL A 130 3.46 -12.36 11.17
N ILE A 131 3.01 -13.58 11.41
CA ILE A 131 3.34 -14.36 12.60
C ILE A 131 3.97 -15.66 12.14
N GLY A 132 5.13 -15.99 12.66
CA GLY A 132 5.86 -17.22 12.30
C GLY A 132 6.34 -17.99 13.51
N LYS A 133 6.83 -19.20 13.25
CA LYS A 133 7.53 -20.04 14.22
C LYS A 133 8.86 -19.37 14.60
N ASP A 134 9.17 -19.40 15.88
CA ASP A 134 10.51 -19.14 16.37
C ASP A 134 11.42 -20.32 16.00
N ILE A 135 12.39 -20.08 15.13
CA ILE A 135 13.28 -21.09 14.57
C ILE A 135 14.68 -20.94 15.12
N ASP A 136 15.36 -22.06 15.37
CA ASP A 136 16.78 -22.05 15.65
C ASP A 136 17.56 -21.90 14.33
N ILE A 137 18.05 -20.69 14.06
CA ILE A 137 18.76 -20.34 12.82
C ILE A 137 20.01 -21.18 12.55
N THR A 138 20.51 -21.95 13.53
CA THR A 138 21.69 -22.81 13.36
C THR A 138 21.35 -24.21 12.85
N LYS A 139 20.07 -24.62 12.91
CA LYS A 139 19.67 -26.00 12.60
C LYS A 139 18.28 -26.19 12.01
N ASP A 140 17.37 -25.22 12.10
CA ASP A 140 15.97 -25.40 11.70
C ASP A 140 15.67 -25.00 10.25
N CYS A 141 16.68 -24.56 9.48
CA CYS A 141 16.50 -24.16 8.09
C CYS A 141 16.68 -25.34 7.12
N HIS A 142 15.75 -25.45 6.16
CA HIS A 142 15.81 -26.45 5.10
C HIS A 142 16.97 -26.16 4.17
N GLN A 143 17.93 -27.07 4.09
CA GLN A 143 19.07 -26.93 3.19
C GLN A 143 18.59 -26.97 1.74
N GLU A 144 19.09 -26.06 0.90
CA GLU A 144 18.72 -26.00 -0.51
C GLU A 144 19.81 -26.67 -1.37
N ASP A 145 19.41 -27.32 -2.47
CA ASP A 145 20.35 -27.84 -3.46
C ASP A 145 20.96 -26.71 -4.32
N ASP A 146 21.91 -27.02 -5.21
CA ASP A 146 22.53 -26.04 -6.12
C ASP A 146 21.52 -25.32 -7.05
N LYS A 147 20.27 -25.80 -7.11
CA LYS A 147 19.18 -25.24 -7.90
C LYS A 147 18.17 -24.45 -7.04
N GLY A 148 18.42 -24.31 -5.73
CA GLY A 148 17.55 -23.61 -4.79
C GLY A 148 16.32 -24.41 -4.33
N ASN A 149 16.28 -25.72 -4.56
CA ASN A 149 15.18 -26.57 -4.09
C ASN A 149 15.42 -27.02 -2.66
N LYS A 150 14.39 -26.93 -1.81
CA LYS A 150 14.43 -27.44 -0.43
C LYS A 150 14.72 -28.94 -0.44
N THR A 151 15.76 -29.34 0.29
CA THR A 151 16.05 -30.73 0.63
C THR A 151 15.37 -31.11 1.95
N GLY A 152 15.27 -32.41 2.22
CA GLY A 152 14.79 -32.91 3.52
C GLY A 152 15.79 -32.70 4.67
N ALA A 153 17.01 -32.22 4.40
CA ALA A 153 18.02 -31.97 5.41
C ALA A 153 17.79 -30.61 6.07
N LEU A 154 17.94 -30.57 7.39
CA LEU A 154 17.88 -29.37 8.20
C LEU A 154 19.30 -28.95 8.61
N GLY A 155 19.53 -27.64 8.72
CA GLY A 155 20.83 -27.07 9.04
C GLY A 155 20.78 -25.55 9.25
N PRO A 156 21.92 -24.86 9.24
CA PRO A 156 21.97 -23.42 9.44
C PRO A 156 21.31 -22.67 8.28
N CYS A 157 20.66 -21.55 8.60
CA CYS A 157 20.11 -20.64 7.61
C CYS A 157 21.24 -19.88 6.90
N VAL A 158 21.18 -19.79 5.57
CA VAL A 158 22.21 -19.12 4.76
C VAL A 158 21.84 -17.67 4.40
N ASN A 159 20.55 -17.31 4.44
CA ASN A 159 20.09 -15.95 4.17
C ASN A 159 18.72 -15.65 4.83
N SER A 160 18.38 -14.37 4.92
CA SER A 160 17.16 -13.87 5.57
C SER A 160 15.87 -14.36 4.89
N ILE A 161 15.88 -14.55 3.56
CA ILE A 161 14.71 -15.03 2.81
C ILE A 161 14.39 -16.49 3.16
N GLN A 162 15.41 -17.34 3.21
CA GLN A 162 15.28 -18.73 3.65
C GLN A 162 14.79 -18.81 5.10
N ALA A 163 15.42 -18.06 6.00
CA ALA A 163 15.00 -17.99 7.41
C ALA A 163 13.54 -17.56 7.55
N LEU A 164 13.10 -16.56 6.79
CA LEU A 164 11.70 -16.12 6.77
C LEU A 164 10.76 -17.20 6.24
N ARG A 165 11.11 -17.95 5.20
CA ARG A 165 10.28 -19.06 4.68
C ARG A 165 10.14 -20.18 5.70
N ASP A 166 11.22 -20.55 6.37
CA ASP A 166 11.26 -21.70 7.28
C ASP A 166 10.62 -21.41 8.65
N THR A 167 10.30 -20.15 8.95
CA THR A 167 9.37 -19.83 10.04
C THR A 167 7.94 -20.33 9.80
N ASN A 168 7.62 -20.79 8.58
CA ASN A 168 6.28 -21.23 8.19
C ASN A 168 5.18 -20.23 8.56
N PHE A 169 5.47 -18.94 8.38
CA PHE A 169 4.59 -17.88 8.83
C PHE A 169 3.21 -17.91 8.17
N VAL A 170 2.27 -17.27 8.87
CA VAL A 170 0.90 -17.00 8.46
C VAL A 170 0.57 -15.53 8.68
N LEU A 171 -0.49 -15.06 8.02
CA LEU A 171 -1.06 -13.74 8.26
C LEU A 171 -2.14 -13.83 9.35
N ASP A 172 -2.31 -12.79 10.15
CA ASP A 172 -3.42 -12.65 11.12
C ASP A 172 -4.75 -12.43 10.38
N THR A 173 -5.28 -13.48 9.78
CA THR A 173 -6.54 -13.49 9.01
C THR A 173 -7.05 -14.92 8.82
N GLY A 174 -8.24 -15.08 8.22
CA GLY A 174 -8.87 -16.38 8.01
C GLY A 174 -8.93 -17.24 9.27
N LYS A 175 -8.46 -18.47 9.17
CA LYS A 175 -8.41 -19.42 10.30
C LYS A 175 -7.39 -19.06 11.38
N ASN A 176 -6.42 -18.19 11.03
CA ASN A 176 -5.35 -17.71 11.90
C ASN A 176 -5.67 -16.33 12.49
N LYS A 177 -6.96 -15.94 12.48
CA LYS A 177 -7.39 -14.62 12.93
C LYS A 177 -7.42 -14.55 14.46
N ILE A 178 -6.56 -13.71 15.01
CA ILE A 178 -6.57 -13.30 16.42
C ILE A 178 -7.29 -11.96 16.54
N ASN A 179 -6.73 -10.90 15.96
CA ASN A 179 -7.34 -9.58 15.90
C ASN A 179 -7.82 -9.25 14.47
N GLY A 180 -7.23 -9.88 13.46
CA GLY A 180 -7.50 -9.59 12.05
C GLY A 180 -6.74 -8.37 11.53
N PRO A 181 -6.90 -8.06 10.24
CA PRO A 181 -6.23 -6.91 9.63
C PRO A 181 -6.75 -5.58 10.16
N LYS A 182 -5.84 -4.61 10.31
CA LYS A 182 -6.16 -3.21 10.56
C LYS A 182 -6.44 -2.51 9.24
N THR A 183 -7.61 -1.88 9.11
CA THR A 183 -7.94 -1.05 7.94
C THR A 183 -7.50 0.39 8.20
N ILE A 184 -6.79 0.98 7.24
CA ILE A 184 -6.41 2.39 7.24
C ILE A 184 -7.15 3.08 6.09
N GLU A 185 -7.94 4.09 6.42
CA GLU A 185 -8.63 4.94 5.46
C GLU A 185 -7.79 6.17 5.13
N LEU A 186 -7.72 6.55 3.85
CA LEU A 186 -7.02 7.74 3.43
C LEU A 186 -7.76 9.00 3.89
N GLN A 187 -7.03 9.91 4.53
CA GLN A 187 -7.59 11.19 4.98
C GLN A 187 -8.08 12.04 3.82
N TRP A 188 -9.02 12.94 4.11
CA TRP A 188 -9.58 13.91 3.16
C TRP A 188 -10.21 13.29 1.91
N ARG A 189 -10.83 12.10 2.05
CA ARG A 189 -11.41 11.35 0.94
C ARG A 189 -10.37 11.05 -0.15
N GLY A 190 -9.10 10.89 0.25
CA GLY A 190 -8.04 10.45 -0.66
C GLY A 190 -8.34 9.07 -1.22
N ARG A 191 -7.82 8.81 -2.42
CA ARG A 191 -7.81 7.50 -3.06
C ARG A 191 -6.40 7.17 -3.51
N TYR A 192 -6.05 5.91 -3.64
CA TYR A 192 -4.79 5.49 -4.25
C TYR A 192 -5.00 4.76 -5.57
N LYS A 193 -3.91 4.48 -6.27
CA LYS A 193 -3.82 3.60 -7.44
C LYS A 193 -2.45 2.94 -7.40
N ASN A 194 -2.43 1.62 -7.51
CA ASN A 194 -1.17 0.90 -7.63
C ASN A 194 -0.63 1.15 -9.04
N VAL A 195 0.56 1.74 -9.16
CA VAL A 195 1.15 2.16 -10.46
C VAL A 195 2.48 1.49 -10.77
N THR A 196 2.94 0.61 -9.89
CA THR A 196 4.12 -0.20 -10.15
C THR A 196 3.81 -1.25 -11.20
N ASP A 197 4.24 -1.01 -12.44
CA ASP A 197 4.22 -2.02 -13.49
C ASP A 197 5.24 -3.11 -13.16
N ASN A 198 4.73 -4.32 -13.00
CA ASN A 198 5.53 -5.50 -12.72
C ASN A 198 6.01 -6.18 -14.02
N ARG A 199 5.68 -5.67 -15.22
CA ARG A 199 6.21 -6.15 -16.51
C ARG A 199 7.60 -5.57 -16.77
N GLU A 200 8.55 -6.37 -17.23
CA GLU A 200 9.77 -5.89 -17.88
C GLU A 200 9.59 -5.95 -19.40
N LYS A 201 9.78 -4.82 -20.09
CA LYS A 201 9.46 -4.64 -21.52
C LYS A 201 10.23 -5.59 -22.46
N ASP A 202 11.40 -6.08 -22.07
CA ASP A 202 12.34 -6.67 -23.03
C ASP A 202 12.51 -8.19 -22.97
N ASN A 203 12.07 -8.89 -21.90
CA ASN A 203 12.40 -10.32 -21.71
C ASN A 203 11.27 -11.20 -21.16
N GLY A 204 10.04 -10.69 -21.06
CA GLY A 204 8.93 -11.42 -20.40
C GLY A 204 9.12 -11.63 -18.89
N ARG A 205 10.21 -11.09 -18.33
CA ARG A 205 10.52 -11.08 -16.91
C ARG A 205 9.66 -10.04 -16.19
N ARG A 206 9.63 -10.16 -14.86
CA ARG A 206 8.82 -9.31 -14.01
C ARG A 206 9.70 -8.52 -13.06
N LYS A 207 9.41 -7.23 -12.86
CA LYS A 207 10.20 -6.31 -12.03
C LYS A 207 10.41 -6.91 -10.64
N PHE A 208 9.35 -7.46 -10.06
CA PHE A 208 9.27 -8.16 -8.79
C PHE A 208 8.92 -9.65 -8.98
N GLY A 209 9.42 -10.34 -10.00
CA GLY A 209 9.20 -11.79 -10.12
C GLY A 209 7.82 -12.24 -10.56
N ASN A 210 7.66 -13.53 -10.87
CA ASN A 210 6.41 -14.09 -11.39
C ASN A 210 5.24 -13.86 -10.42
N GLY A 211 4.12 -13.38 -10.96
CA GLY A 211 2.91 -13.10 -10.19
C GLY A 211 2.15 -14.40 -9.88
N MET A 212 1.45 -14.41 -8.75
CA MET A 212 0.48 -15.45 -8.41
C MET A 212 -0.65 -15.47 -9.46
N ASN A 213 -1.06 -16.67 -9.88
CA ASN A 213 -2.27 -16.85 -10.68
C ASN A 213 -3.48 -16.65 -9.76
N LEU A 214 -4.31 -15.67 -10.07
CA LEU A 214 -5.62 -15.52 -9.47
C LEU A 214 -6.56 -16.53 -10.09
N ARG A 215 -7.24 -17.33 -9.29
CA ARG A 215 -8.43 -18.02 -9.77
C ARG A 215 -9.62 -17.11 -9.48
N SER A 216 -10.17 -16.50 -10.52
CA SER A 216 -11.44 -15.77 -10.41
C SER A 216 -12.59 -16.73 -10.04
N ASP A 217 -13.68 -16.23 -9.46
CA ASP A 217 -14.96 -16.94 -9.34
C ASP A 217 -15.46 -17.54 -10.68
N SER A 218 -15.00 -16.97 -11.81
CA SER A 218 -15.24 -17.48 -13.17
C SER A 218 -14.35 -18.65 -13.59
N GLY A 219 -13.41 -19.08 -12.75
CA GLY A 219 -12.42 -20.13 -13.03
C GLY A 219 -11.24 -19.70 -13.91
N ALA A 220 -11.17 -18.43 -14.32
CA ALA A 220 -10.07 -17.91 -15.13
C ALA A 220 -8.84 -17.58 -14.27
N ASN A 221 -7.66 -17.97 -14.77
CA ASN A 221 -6.36 -17.68 -14.18
C ASN A 221 -5.85 -16.33 -14.67
N PHE A 222 -5.74 -15.32 -13.80
CA PHE A 222 -5.20 -14.01 -14.14
C PHE A 222 -3.90 -13.72 -13.41
N ILE A 223 -2.88 -13.22 -14.13
CA ILE A 223 -1.62 -12.76 -13.54
C ILE A 223 -1.71 -11.25 -13.40
N LEU A 224 -1.62 -10.75 -12.17
CA LEU A 224 -1.53 -9.32 -11.96
C LEU A 224 -0.22 -8.76 -12.46
N ASN A 225 -0.34 -7.73 -13.29
CA ASN A 225 0.78 -6.94 -13.78
C ASN A 225 1.14 -5.81 -12.81
N THR A 226 0.43 -5.68 -11.69
CA THR A 226 0.61 -4.58 -10.75
C THR A 226 0.90 -5.13 -9.36
N VAL A 227 1.83 -4.49 -8.64
CA VAL A 227 2.08 -4.79 -7.23
C VAL A 227 0.86 -4.41 -6.39
N THR A 228 0.35 -5.33 -5.60
CA THR A 228 -0.85 -5.18 -4.74
C THR A 228 -0.56 -5.30 -3.27
N GLY A 229 0.66 -5.65 -2.87
CA GLY A 229 1.03 -5.73 -1.48
C GLY A 229 2.52 -5.57 -1.23
N VAL A 230 2.84 -5.23 0.01
CA VAL A 230 4.21 -5.00 0.48
C VAL A 230 4.38 -5.69 1.83
N PHE A 231 5.31 -6.63 1.91
CA PHE A 231 5.80 -7.18 3.16
C PHE A 231 6.88 -6.28 3.73
N ILE A 232 6.83 -6.04 5.03
CA ILE A 232 7.89 -5.41 5.82
C ILE A 232 8.16 -6.38 6.96
N LEU A 233 9.24 -7.15 6.84
CA LEU A 233 9.54 -8.28 7.72
C LEU A 233 10.89 -8.09 8.38
N ARG A 234 10.99 -8.52 9.62
CA ARG A 234 12.22 -8.65 10.38
C ARG A 234 12.77 -10.05 10.19
N SER A 235 13.99 -10.12 9.69
CA SER A 235 14.73 -11.35 9.49
C SER A 235 15.04 -12.05 10.83
N PRO A 236 14.72 -13.34 10.99
CA PRO A 236 15.14 -14.12 12.16
C PRO A 236 16.67 -14.31 12.23
N LEU A 237 17.36 -14.20 11.10
CA LEU A 237 18.79 -14.47 10.99
C LEU A 237 19.65 -13.38 11.66
N ASP A 238 19.30 -12.12 11.44
CA ASP A 238 20.13 -10.95 11.77
C ASP A 238 19.31 -9.75 12.25
N ASN A 239 18.00 -9.92 12.46
CA ASN A 239 17.09 -8.86 12.89
C ASN A 239 16.98 -7.67 11.91
N SER A 240 17.50 -7.80 10.69
CA SER A 240 17.39 -6.78 9.64
C SER A 240 15.97 -6.70 9.08
N ILE A 241 15.58 -5.54 8.55
CA ILE A 241 14.28 -5.39 7.86
C ILE A 241 14.44 -5.69 6.39
N VAL A 242 13.58 -6.58 5.90
CA VAL A 242 13.44 -6.96 4.50
C VAL A 242 12.07 -6.50 4.02
N THR A 243 12.07 -5.66 2.99
CA THR A 243 10.83 -5.25 2.31
C THR A 243 10.67 -6.05 1.02
N LEU A 244 9.51 -6.67 0.82
CA LEU A 244 9.22 -7.46 -0.37
C LEU A 244 7.93 -6.95 -1.02
N ALA A 245 7.90 -6.83 -2.34
CA ALA A 245 6.69 -6.49 -3.06
C ALA A 245 6.03 -7.73 -3.64
N THR A 246 4.72 -7.74 -3.66
CA THR A 246 3.95 -8.84 -4.22
C THR A 246 2.77 -8.34 -5.04
N SER A 247 2.42 -9.10 -6.07
CA SER A 247 1.19 -8.97 -6.84
C SER A 247 0.17 -10.05 -6.47
N ALA A 248 0.37 -10.74 -5.35
CA ALA A 248 -0.53 -11.77 -4.84
C ALA A 248 -1.78 -11.13 -4.23
N MET A 249 -2.89 -11.85 -4.35
CA MET A 249 -4.11 -11.53 -3.65
C MET A 249 -4.32 -12.47 -2.48
N ILE A 250 -4.91 -11.94 -1.42
CA ILE A 250 -5.55 -12.71 -0.37
C ILE A 250 -7.02 -12.82 -0.77
N ASP A 251 -7.43 -14.00 -1.24
CA ASP A 251 -8.82 -14.29 -1.62
C ASP A 251 -9.69 -14.57 -0.38
N HIS A 252 -10.98 -14.25 -0.45
CA HIS A 252 -11.96 -14.46 0.60
C HIS A 252 -12.27 -15.96 0.74
N GLY A 253 -11.53 -16.64 1.62
CA GLY A 253 -11.67 -18.07 1.92
C GLY A 253 -10.40 -18.90 1.68
N ALA A 254 -9.45 -18.40 0.89
CA ALA A 254 -8.16 -19.05 0.67
C ALA A 254 -7.25 -19.01 1.92
N ASP A 255 -7.49 -18.04 2.81
CA ASP A 255 -6.88 -17.88 4.12
C ASP A 255 -7.33 -18.91 5.18
N SER A 256 -8.16 -19.88 4.77
CA SER A 256 -8.60 -21.00 5.61
C SER A 256 -8.05 -22.37 5.16
N ASN A 257 -7.39 -22.44 4.00
CA ASN A 257 -6.77 -23.68 3.50
C ASN A 257 -5.24 -23.65 3.73
N ASP A 258 -4.68 -24.70 4.35
CA ASP A 258 -3.24 -24.79 4.61
C ASP A 258 -2.37 -24.80 3.36
N GLU A 259 -2.81 -25.44 2.29
CA GLU A 259 -2.03 -25.50 1.04
C GLU A 259 -1.90 -24.12 0.43
N ASN A 260 -3.00 -23.37 0.36
CA ASN A 260 -3.02 -22.01 -0.17
C ASN A 260 -2.15 -21.05 0.67
N ILE A 261 -2.19 -21.17 2.00
CA ILE A 261 -1.35 -20.37 2.90
C ILE A 261 0.13 -20.66 2.66
N ALA A 262 0.49 -21.95 2.54
CA ALA A 262 1.87 -22.35 2.28
C ALA A 262 2.33 -21.85 0.90
N GLU A 263 1.51 -22.04 -0.15
CA GLU A 263 1.82 -21.58 -1.50
C GLU A 263 1.97 -20.05 -1.57
N PHE A 264 1.09 -19.31 -0.89
CA PHE A 264 1.21 -17.86 -0.77
C PHE A 264 2.54 -17.45 -0.13
N ARG A 265 2.98 -18.10 0.95
CA ARG A 265 4.29 -17.82 1.55
C ARG A 265 5.43 -18.12 0.57
N GLU A 266 5.45 -19.32 0.01
CA GLU A 266 6.56 -19.80 -0.83
C GLU A 266 6.72 -18.97 -2.12
N MET A 267 5.62 -18.46 -2.69
CA MET A 267 5.68 -17.63 -3.91
C MET A 267 6.01 -16.16 -3.68
N ASN A 268 5.77 -15.64 -2.47
CA ASN A 268 5.91 -14.21 -2.18
C ASN A 268 7.16 -13.86 -1.39
N ILE A 269 7.87 -14.86 -0.88
CA ILE A 269 9.09 -14.69 -0.09
C ILE A 269 10.26 -15.23 -0.89
N SER A 270 10.80 -14.37 -1.75
CA SER A 270 11.92 -14.72 -2.62
C SER A 270 12.79 -13.50 -2.92
N ASN A 271 14.04 -13.74 -3.30
CA ASN A 271 15.02 -12.66 -3.54
C ASN A 271 14.59 -11.71 -4.66
N ASP A 272 13.90 -12.21 -5.69
CA ASP A 272 13.37 -11.40 -6.79
C ASP A 272 12.14 -10.56 -6.41
N LYS A 273 11.62 -10.68 -5.18
CA LYS A 273 10.56 -9.83 -4.63
C LYS A 273 11.10 -8.68 -3.79
N VAL A 274 12.40 -8.69 -3.46
CA VAL A 274 13.03 -7.69 -2.59
C VAL A 274 12.97 -6.30 -3.21
N VAL A 275 12.44 -5.36 -2.42
CA VAL A 275 12.45 -3.91 -2.68
C VAL A 275 13.86 -3.40 -2.37
N THR A 276 14.42 -2.61 -3.28
CA THR A 276 15.74 -2.00 -3.13
C THR A 276 15.69 -0.53 -3.53
N ASN A 277 16.79 0.21 -3.36
CA ASN A 277 16.86 1.62 -3.78
C ASN A 277 16.57 1.84 -5.28
N LYS A 278 16.75 0.82 -6.13
CA LYS A 278 16.47 0.89 -7.57
C LYS A 278 15.10 0.29 -7.94
N LYS A 279 14.42 -0.32 -6.99
CA LYS A 279 13.23 -1.14 -7.21
C LYS A 279 12.23 -0.86 -6.09
N THR A 280 11.47 0.22 -6.28
CA THR A 280 10.44 0.71 -5.37
C THR A 280 9.04 0.24 -5.78
N VAL A 281 8.14 0.27 -4.79
CA VAL A 281 6.70 0.15 -5.02
C VAL A 281 6.10 1.55 -5.02
N ASP A 282 5.62 1.95 -6.18
CA ASP A 282 5.08 3.25 -6.47
C ASP A 282 3.54 3.19 -6.41
N ILE A 283 2.98 4.08 -5.60
CA ILE A 283 1.54 4.24 -5.37
C ILE A 283 1.14 5.67 -5.70
N CYS A 284 0.19 5.82 -6.61
CA CYS A 284 -0.35 7.10 -7.01
C CYS A 284 -1.48 7.52 -6.07
N ILE A 285 -1.46 8.74 -5.55
CA ILE A 285 -2.52 9.26 -4.65
C ILE A 285 -3.36 10.28 -5.40
N ARG A 286 -4.68 10.08 -5.41
CA ARG A 286 -5.67 10.86 -6.15
C ARG A 286 -6.76 11.39 -5.21
N PRO A 287 -7.39 12.54 -5.47
CA PRO A 287 -8.56 12.95 -4.71
C PRO A 287 -9.79 12.08 -5.00
N SER A 288 -10.76 12.05 -4.10
CA SER A 288 -12.09 11.53 -4.42
C SER A 288 -12.76 12.41 -5.48
N GLY A 289 -13.11 11.85 -6.63
CA GLY A 289 -14.05 12.48 -7.55
C GLY A 289 -15.50 12.30 -7.12
N ASP A 290 -16.36 13.26 -7.46
CA ASP A 290 -17.80 13.29 -7.17
C ASP A 290 -18.62 12.36 -8.09
N GLY A 291 -18.26 11.08 -8.15
CA GLY A 291 -19.10 10.04 -8.74
C GLY A 291 -19.22 10.02 -10.28
N VAL A 292 -18.56 10.93 -11.02
CA VAL A 292 -18.53 10.89 -12.48
C VAL A 292 -17.37 9.99 -12.94
N GLN A 293 -17.72 8.79 -13.43
CA GLN A 293 -16.87 7.80 -14.11
C GLN A 293 -15.49 7.49 -13.49
N TRP A 294 -15.32 6.26 -13.05
CA TRP A 294 -14.15 5.68 -12.38
C TRP A 294 -12.86 5.58 -13.23
N TYR A 295 -12.93 5.90 -14.53
CA TYR A 295 -11.77 6.14 -15.41
C TYR A 295 -11.55 7.64 -15.72
N ALA A 296 -12.43 8.51 -15.22
CA ALA A 296 -12.52 9.92 -15.53
C ALA A 296 -12.64 10.79 -14.27
N SER A 297 -11.84 10.53 -13.22
CA SER A 297 -11.77 11.45 -12.09
C SER A 297 -10.93 12.69 -12.47
N SER A 298 -11.65 13.71 -12.94
CA SER A 298 -11.14 14.98 -13.50
C SER A 298 -10.75 16.02 -12.42
N PHE A 299 -10.16 15.59 -11.30
CA PHE A 299 -9.59 16.50 -10.31
C PHE A 299 -8.10 16.25 -10.20
N ASN A 300 -7.34 16.90 -11.05
CA ASN A 300 -5.89 16.92 -10.99
C ASN A 300 -5.45 18.30 -10.47
N PHE A 301 -4.83 18.35 -9.29
CA PHE A 301 -4.46 19.62 -8.65
C PHE A 301 -3.26 20.33 -9.28
N PHE A 302 -2.38 19.59 -9.97
CA PHE A 302 -1.16 20.11 -10.56
C PHE A 302 -1.17 20.01 -12.08
N GLY A 303 -2.22 20.53 -12.72
CA GLY A 303 -2.32 20.55 -14.19
C GLY A 303 -2.28 19.14 -14.78
N ASP A 304 -3.26 18.32 -14.42
CA ASP A 304 -3.39 16.92 -14.86
C ASP A 304 -2.50 15.87 -14.19
N ARG A 305 -1.70 16.29 -13.20
CA ARG A 305 -0.79 15.40 -12.47
C ARG A 305 -1.10 15.27 -10.98
N ASN A 306 -0.95 14.06 -10.47
CA ASN A 306 -1.04 13.67 -9.08
C ASN A 306 0.31 13.10 -8.60
N LYS A 307 0.57 13.20 -7.30
CA LYS A 307 1.78 12.73 -6.63
C LYS A 307 1.81 11.21 -6.50
N VAL A 308 3.02 10.69 -6.64
CA VAL A 308 3.35 9.28 -6.40
C VAL A 308 4.14 9.17 -5.11
N VAL A 309 3.76 8.23 -4.26
CA VAL A 309 4.50 7.83 -3.07
C VAL A 309 5.28 6.57 -3.41
N LYS A 310 6.61 6.62 -3.24
CA LYS A 310 7.53 5.50 -3.44
C LYS A 310 7.78 4.82 -2.11
N ILE A 311 7.57 3.51 -2.06
CA ILE A 311 7.89 2.67 -0.90
C ILE A 311 9.21 1.97 -1.21
N GLY A 312 10.26 2.37 -0.49
CA GLY A 312 11.60 1.79 -0.57
C GLY A 312 11.86 0.71 0.50
N PRO A 313 13.13 0.31 0.68
CA PRO A 313 13.50 -0.79 1.59
C PRO A 313 13.44 -0.45 3.09
N SER A 314 13.14 0.81 3.45
CA SER A 314 13.12 1.27 4.85
C SER A 314 12.16 2.45 5.02
N SER A 315 11.86 2.79 6.28
CA SER A 315 11.02 3.96 6.61
C SER A 315 11.54 5.27 6.00
N ALA A 316 12.86 5.47 6.02
CA ALA A 316 13.50 6.66 5.46
C ALA A 316 13.42 6.71 3.92
N ALA A 317 13.30 5.54 3.27
CA ALA A 317 13.16 5.42 1.83
C ALA A 317 11.70 5.48 1.36
N VAL A 318 10.75 5.75 2.26
CA VAL A 318 9.38 6.10 1.88
C VAL A 318 9.32 7.60 1.57
N GLU A 319 9.08 7.94 0.32
CA GLU A 319 9.15 9.33 -0.14
C GLU A 319 8.05 9.69 -1.13
N ILE A 320 7.79 11.00 -1.25
CA ILE A 320 6.92 11.55 -2.27
C ILE A 320 7.81 11.91 -3.44
N ALA A 321 7.57 11.29 -4.59
CA ALA A 321 8.33 11.58 -5.80
C ALA A 321 8.16 13.05 -6.21
N PRO A 322 9.22 13.72 -6.68
CA PRO A 322 9.07 15.03 -7.28
C PRO A 322 8.20 14.93 -8.54
N LEU A 323 7.47 16.00 -8.87
CA LEU A 323 6.64 16.02 -10.08
C LEU A 323 7.47 16.15 -11.36
N ASP A 324 8.63 16.79 -11.26
CA ASP A 324 9.48 17.17 -12.37
C ASP A 324 10.95 16.85 -12.06
N GLY A 325 11.76 16.69 -13.11
CA GLY A 325 13.21 16.46 -13.00
C GLY A 325 13.62 14.98 -12.90
N PRO A 326 14.92 14.71 -12.63
CA PRO A 326 15.44 13.35 -12.48
C PRO A 326 14.78 12.63 -11.31
N ASN A 327 14.34 11.39 -11.51
CA ASN A 327 13.54 10.56 -10.61
C ASN A 327 12.11 11.08 -10.38
N GLY A 328 11.66 12.03 -11.21
CA GLY A 328 10.30 12.57 -11.17
C GLY A 328 9.27 11.49 -11.48
N SER A 329 8.20 11.43 -10.71
CA SER A 329 7.12 10.49 -10.95
C SER A 329 5.77 11.10 -10.62
N SER A 330 4.83 11.00 -11.55
CA SER A 330 3.48 11.52 -11.38
C SER A 330 2.47 10.63 -12.09
N CYS A 331 1.19 10.82 -11.78
CA CYS A 331 0.10 10.05 -12.38
C CYS A 331 -1.11 10.94 -12.68
N GLY A 332 -1.80 10.71 -13.79
CA GLY A 332 -2.97 11.46 -14.24
C GLY A 332 -2.84 11.91 -15.70
N GLY A 333 -3.96 12.34 -16.28
CA GLY A 333 -3.97 13.09 -17.54
C GLY A 333 -4.26 12.31 -18.82
N ASP A 334 -4.45 10.98 -18.79
CA ASP A 334 -4.69 10.24 -20.04
C ASP A 334 -6.13 9.74 -20.20
N ARG A 335 -6.81 10.26 -21.23
CA ARG A 335 -8.12 9.77 -21.73
C ARG A 335 -7.93 8.75 -22.87
N GLU A 336 -6.73 8.59 -23.41
CA GLU A 336 -6.47 7.83 -24.64
C GLU A 336 -5.47 6.65 -24.48
N GLY A 337 -4.75 6.56 -23.35
CA GLY A 337 -3.79 5.49 -23.05
C GLY A 337 -4.39 4.19 -22.47
N ASP A 338 -3.60 3.12 -22.46
CA ASP A 338 -3.92 1.85 -21.77
C ASP A 338 -4.30 2.18 -20.31
N ALA A 339 -5.59 2.05 -19.97
CA ALA A 339 -6.19 2.51 -18.71
C ALA A 339 -5.50 1.98 -17.43
N ARG A 340 -4.59 1.02 -17.59
CA ARG A 340 -3.76 0.40 -16.57
C ARG A 340 -2.59 1.27 -16.12
N PHE A 341 -1.82 1.87 -17.05
CA PHE A 341 -0.58 2.61 -16.75
C PHE A 341 -0.33 3.86 -17.63
N GLY A 342 -1.15 4.12 -18.66
CA GLY A 342 -0.93 5.22 -19.60
C GLY A 342 -0.95 6.61 -18.96
N ASP A 343 -1.54 6.72 -17.77
CA ASP A 343 -1.55 7.93 -16.97
C ASP A 343 -0.29 8.13 -16.11
N VAL A 344 0.71 7.24 -16.14
CA VAL A 344 1.89 7.33 -15.25
C VAL A 344 3.11 7.87 -16.01
N ILE A 345 3.68 8.94 -15.48
CA ILE A 345 4.86 9.62 -16.03
C ILE A 345 6.05 9.37 -15.09
N ILE A 346 7.13 8.81 -15.60
CA ILE A 346 8.41 8.62 -14.88
C ILE A 346 9.53 9.27 -15.68
N ASP A 347 10.32 10.13 -15.05
CA ASP A 347 11.44 10.85 -15.67
C ASP A 347 11.05 11.56 -16.98
N GLY A 348 9.84 12.12 -17.01
CA GLY A 348 9.27 12.81 -18.18
C GLY A 348 8.82 11.89 -19.32
N LYS A 349 8.75 10.58 -19.11
CA LYS A 349 8.28 9.59 -20.09
C LYS A 349 7.06 8.84 -19.57
N ASN A 350 6.10 8.56 -20.45
CA ASN A 350 4.99 7.68 -20.13
C ASN A 350 5.47 6.23 -20.01
N LEU A 351 4.92 5.52 -19.03
CA LEU A 351 5.25 4.12 -18.73
C LEU A 351 4.77 3.14 -19.80
#